data_AF-A0A940QNR6-F1
#
_entry.id   AF-A0A940QNR6-F1
#
_cell.length_a   1.000
_cell.length_b   1.000
_cell.length_c   1.000
_cell.angle_alpha   90.00
_cell.angle_beta   90.00
_cell.angle_gamma   90.00
#
_symmetry.space_group_name_H-M   'P 1'
#
loop_
_entity.id
_entity.type
_entity.pdbx_description
1 polymer ?
#
loop_
_entity_poly.entity_id
_entity_poly.type
_entity_poly.pdbx_seq_one_letter_code
_entity_poly.pdbx_strand_id
1 'polypeptide(L)'
;LFLSGVDYSVNEKGEKWRVTSSTGIRLRKDANTDTDIISVIPYNHTFTVDEKKETGGFLWGKTEYGGMSGWCVLDYAEHIRGEVETVTVPDEEKYDQYSITSTTGVRLRYNHGTGFDVLDVVPFETVITVYETFIDDEYIWGRTEFNGKPGWCVLNYAKKLGADEPPVDIVLRAMPQKTEYLAGEFFENAGMVVAAKFSDGREEIVEDYGCEGNTMVPGESVITVKYKGLSCDLTVRVNARAGDINRNGSIDPEDNYYVKQHILGTAENDISTSGDINSDGVIDVFDSIHMKQNMLSIEENNDQIYDLITE
;
A
#
# COMPACT_ATOMS: atom_id res chain seq x y z
N LEU A 1 -18.43 -20.41 10.47
CA LEU A 1 -19.85 -20.02 10.58
C LEU A 1 -20.10 -18.94 9.54
N PHE A 2 -20.71 -19.32 8.42
CA PHE A 2 -21.16 -18.38 7.39
C PHE A 2 -22.24 -17.48 8.01
N LEU A 3 -22.02 -16.18 8.04
CA LEU A 3 -23.10 -15.22 8.33
C LEU A 3 -23.80 -14.90 7.01
N SER A 4 -24.87 -15.65 6.76
CA SER A 4 -25.96 -15.30 5.86
C SER A 4 -26.77 -14.15 6.45
N GLY A 5 -27.06 -13.11 5.67
CA GLY A 5 -28.10 -12.14 6.02
C GLY A 5 -27.83 -10.71 5.57
N VAL A 6 -27.81 -10.47 4.26
CA VAL A 6 -28.18 -9.15 3.74
C VAL A 6 -29.41 -9.37 2.86
N ASP A 7 -30.53 -8.87 3.34
CA ASP A 7 -31.81 -8.87 2.64
C ASP A 7 -31.75 -7.85 1.51
N TYR A 8 -31.73 -8.32 0.25
CA TYR A 8 -31.62 -7.49 -0.95
C TYR A 8 -32.98 -6.97 -1.45
N SER A 9 -34.05 -7.06 -0.65
CA SER A 9 -35.44 -6.85 -1.10
C SER A 9 -36.00 -5.43 -0.97
N VAL A 10 -35.17 -4.39 -0.80
CA VAL A 10 -35.66 -3.01 -0.90
C VAL A 10 -35.50 -2.54 -2.34
N ASN A 11 -36.59 -2.53 -3.11
CA ASN A 11 -36.68 -1.93 -4.44
C ASN A 11 -36.61 -0.39 -4.30
N GLU A 12 -35.42 0.16 -4.09
CA GLU A 12 -35.22 1.60 -4.24
C GLU A 12 -35.09 1.90 -5.75
N LYS A 13 -36.03 2.70 -6.26
CA LYS A 13 -36.05 3.07 -7.67
C LYS A 13 -34.89 4.05 -7.95
N GLY A 14 -34.00 3.69 -8.87
CA GLY A 14 -32.89 4.56 -9.29
C GLY A 14 -31.57 4.32 -8.56
N GLU A 15 -31.35 3.13 -8.01
CA GLU A 15 -30.06 2.74 -7.44
C GLU A 15 -28.94 2.81 -8.48
N LYS A 16 -27.76 3.29 -8.09
CA LYS A 16 -26.58 3.31 -8.97
C LYS A 16 -25.77 2.03 -8.80
N TRP A 17 -25.39 1.44 -9.92
CA TRP A 17 -24.60 0.21 -9.99
C TRP A 17 -23.41 0.43 -10.91
N ARG A 18 -22.28 -0.21 -10.61
CA ARG A 18 -21.06 -0.15 -11.40
C ARG A 18 -20.72 -1.51 -11.94
N VAL A 19 -20.50 -1.63 -13.24
CA VAL A 19 -20.10 -2.90 -13.83
C VAL A 19 -18.73 -3.33 -13.31
N THR A 20 -18.64 -4.53 -12.77
CA THR A 20 -17.39 -5.15 -12.28
C THR A 20 -16.86 -6.26 -13.18
N SER A 21 -17.69 -6.81 -14.07
CA SER A 21 -17.24 -7.76 -15.10
C SER A 21 -16.32 -7.09 -16.12
N SER A 22 -15.12 -7.64 -16.30
CA SER A 22 -14.11 -7.18 -17.27
C SER A 22 -14.56 -7.27 -18.73
N THR A 23 -15.57 -8.09 -19.02
CA THR A 23 -16.18 -8.22 -20.37
C THR A 23 -17.40 -7.32 -20.56
N GLY A 24 -17.73 -6.48 -19.58
CA GLY A 24 -18.98 -5.75 -19.51
C GLY A 24 -20.16 -6.64 -19.11
N ILE A 25 -21.36 -6.07 -19.10
CA ILE A 25 -22.62 -6.79 -18.84
C ILE A 25 -23.51 -6.67 -20.06
N ARG A 26 -24.06 -7.81 -20.49
CA ARG A 26 -25.01 -7.86 -21.60
C ARG A 26 -26.35 -7.29 -21.15
N LEU A 27 -26.82 -6.27 -21.85
CA LEU A 27 -28.17 -5.76 -21.76
C LEU A 27 -29.07 -6.59 -22.69
N ARG A 28 -30.14 -7.16 -22.14
CA ARG A 28 -31.05 -8.07 -22.83
C ARG A 28 -32.47 -7.54 -22.87
N LYS A 29 -33.27 -8.06 -23.80
CA LYS A 29 -34.67 -7.63 -23.97
C LYS A 29 -35.57 -8.00 -22.78
N ASP A 30 -35.27 -9.11 -22.09
CA ASP A 30 -35.98 -9.53 -20.87
C ASP A 30 -34.97 -10.13 -19.87
N ALA A 31 -35.40 -10.31 -18.62
CA ALA A 31 -34.63 -10.93 -17.54
C ALA A 31 -34.49 -12.44 -17.78
N ASN A 32 -33.80 -12.84 -18.84
CA ASN A 32 -33.57 -14.24 -19.19
C ASN A 32 -32.30 -14.35 -20.06
N THR A 33 -31.43 -15.31 -19.75
CA THR A 33 -30.19 -15.59 -20.48
C THR A 33 -30.39 -16.01 -21.93
N ASP A 34 -31.59 -16.46 -22.30
CA ASP A 34 -31.93 -16.96 -23.65
C ASP A 34 -32.48 -15.86 -24.57
N THR A 35 -32.66 -14.64 -24.06
CA THR A 35 -33.21 -13.52 -24.84
C THR A 35 -32.13 -12.74 -25.56
N ASP A 36 -32.51 -12.09 -26.66
CA ASP A 36 -31.60 -11.30 -27.48
C ASP A 36 -30.83 -10.27 -26.66
N ILE A 37 -29.51 -10.21 -26.94
CA ILE A 37 -28.62 -9.18 -26.42
C ILE A 37 -28.84 -7.94 -27.29
N ILE A 38 -29.29 -6.87 -26.66
CA ILE A 38 -29.58 -5.59 -27.34
C ILE A 38 -28.43 -4.59 -27.18
N SER A 39 -27.62 -4.71 -26.13
CA SER A 39 -26.42 -3.91 -25.94
C SER A 39 -25.45 -4.56 -24.94
N VAL A 40 -24.29 -3.95 -24.72
CA VAL A 40 -23.35 -4.32 -23.66
C VAL A 40 -22.98 -3.06 -22.89
N ILE A 41 -23.25 -3.06 -21.59
CA ILE A 41 -22.84 -2.01 -20.67
C ILE A 41 -21.37 -2.26 -20.29
N PRO A 42 -20.44 -1.33 -20.56
CA PRO A 42 -19.01 -1.61 -20.45
C PRO A 42 -18.55 -1.69 -19.00
N TYR A 43 -17.40 -2.35 -18.78
CA TYR A 43 -16.74 -2.42 -17.47
C TYR A 43 -16.50 -1.04 -16.87
N ASN A 44 -16.68 -0.89 -15.55
CA ASN A 44 -16.60 0.35 -14.78
C ASN A 44 -17.67 1.40 -15.14
N HIS A 45 -18.56 1.14 -16.10
CA HIS A 45 -19.68 2.03 -16.37
C HIS A 45 -20.66 2.01 -15.21
N THR A 46 -21.16 3.20 -14.86
CA THR A 46 -22.21 3.33 -13.86
C THR A 46 -23.57 3.47 -14.54
N PHE A 47 -24.55 2.73 -14.07
CA PHE A 47 -25.91 2.73 -14.60
C PHE A 47 -26.91 2.73 -13.46
N THR A 48 -28.13 3.19 -13.73
CA THR A 48 -29.22 3.17 -12.75
C THR A 48 -30.08 1.93 -12.93
N VAL A 49 -30.48 1.32 -11.83
CA VAL A 49 -31.41 0.18 -11.81
C VAL A 49 -32.76 0.66 -11.29
N ASP A 50 -33.78 0.52 -12.13
CA ASP A 50 -35.15 0.97 -11.82
C ASP A 50 -36.02 -0.16 -11.26
N GLU A 51 -35.71 -1.40 -11.61
CA GLU A 51 -36.49 -2.60 -11.26
C GLU A 51 -35.54 -3.79 -11.11
N LYS A 52 -35.73 -4.61 -10.08
CA LYS A 52 -34.96 -5.84 -9.87
C LYS A 52 -35.84 -7.07 -9.97
N LYS A 53 -35.26 -8.17 -10.47
CA LYS A 53 -35.95 -9.46 -10.60
C LYS A 53 -34.99 -10.62 -10.43
N GLU A 54 -35.34 -11.60 -9.61
CA GLU A 54 -34.60 -12.86 -9.50
C GLU A 54 -35.23 -13.92 -10.38
N THR A 55 -34.48 -14.44 -11.35
CA THR A 55 -34.95 -15.52 -12.22
C THR A 55 -33.77 -16.23 -12.88
N GLY A 56 -33.90 -17.54 -13.08
CA GLY A 56 -32.81 -18.37 -13.63
C GLY A 56 -31.56 -18.44 -12.76
N GLY A 57 -31.67 -18.13 -11.46
CA GLY A 57 -30.54 -18.16 -10.52
C GLY A 57 -29.68 -16.89 -10.50
N PHE A 58 -30.09 -15.84 -11.19
CA PHE A 58 -29.38 -14.56 -11.24
C PHE A 58 -30.26 -13.42 -10.75
N LEU A 59 -29.65 -12.40 -10.14
CA LEU A 59 -30.30 -11.12 -9.87
C LEU A 59 -30.21 -10.24 -11.12
N TRP A 60 -31.36 -9.86 -11.68
CA TRP A 60 -31.46 -8.97 -12.83
C TRP A 60 -31.84 -7.56 -12.39
N GLY A 61 -31.26 -6.57 -13.06
CA GLY A 61 -31.61 -5.16 -12.95
C GLY A 61 -32.07 -4.62 -14.28
N LYS A 62 -33.17 -3.88 -14.29
CA LYS A 62 -33.67 -3.16 -15.45
C LYS A 62 -33.02 -1.79 -15.51
N THR A 63 -32.47 -1.45 -16.66
CA THR A 63 -31.74 -0.21 -16.88
C THR A 63 -31.93 0.28 -18.31
N GLU A 64 -31.54 1.54 -18.54
CA GLU A 64 -31.48 2.15 -19.86
C GLU A 64 -30.04 2.51 -20.18
N TYR A 65 -29.55 2.03 -21.32
CA TYR A 65 -28.20 2.32 -21.79
C TYR A 65 -28.22 2.60 -23.29
N GLY A 66 -27.67 3.74 -23.70
CA GLY A 66 -27.66 4.16 -25.10
C GLY A 66 -29.06 4.35 -25.70
N GLY A 67 -30.04 4.79 -24.91
CA GLY A 67 -31.44 4.95 -25.33
C GLY A 67 -32.23 3.64 -25.47
N MET A 68 -31.63 2.51 -25.08
CA MET A 68 -32.25 1.19 -25.13
C MET A 68 -32.56 0.71 -23.71
N SER A 69 -33.82 0.36 -23.45
CA SER A 69 -34.25 -0.21 -22.17
C SER A 69 -34.15 -1.73 -22.21
N GLY A 70 -33.55 -2.33 -21.17
CA GLY A 70 -33.38 -3.77 -21.06
C GLY A 70 -32.98 -4.24 -19.66
N TRP A 71 -32.61 -5.51 -19.57
CA TRP A 71 -32.24 -6.20 -18.34
C TRP A 71 -30.79 -6.67 -18.37
N CYS A 72 -30.07 -6.46 -17.28
CA CYS A 72 -28.67 -6.85 -17.09
C CYS A 72 -28.52 -7.65 -15.80
N VAL A 73 -27.56 -8.59 -15.75
CA VAL A 73 -27.30 -9.40 -14.54
C VAL A 73 -26.44 -8.61 -13.57
N LEU A 74 -26.97 -8.34 -12.37
CA LEU A 74 -26.34 -7.52 -11.34
C LEU A 74 -25.25 -8.24 -10.55
N ASP A 75 -25.16 -9.57 -10.62
CA ASP A 75 -24.04 -10.34 -10.03
C ASP A 75 -22.68 -9.94 -10.63
N TYR A 76 -22.70 -9.29 -11.79
CA TYR A 76 -21.54 -8.75 -12.49
C TYR A 76 -21.38 -7.24 -12.31
N ALA A 77 -22.11 -6.66 -11.36
CA ALA A 77 -22.06 -5.26 -10.98
C ALA A 77 -22.00 -5.10 -9.45
N GLU A 78 -21.44 -3.98 -8.99
CA GLU A 78 -21.38 -3.59 -7.59
C GLU A 78 -22.36 -2.45 -7.34
N HIS A 79 -23.20 -2.59 -6.30
CA HIS A 79 -24.12 -1.54 -5.87
C HIS A 79 -23.37 -0.37 -5.23
N ILE A 80 -23.55 0.84 -5.75
CA ILE A 80 -22.96 2.06 -5.22
C ILE A 80 -23.95 2.69 -4.23
N ARG A 81 -23.60 2.69 -2.94
CA ARG A 81 -24.40 3.35 -1.90
C ARG A 81 -24.15 4.87 -1.90
N GLY A 82 -25.18 5.66 -2.21
CA GLY A 82 -25.20 7.12 -2.02
C GLY A 82 -24.77 7.97 -3.22
N GLU A 83 -25.12 9.26 -3.20
CA GLU A 83 -24.93 10.25 -4.26
C GLU A 83 -23.49 10.29 -4.80
N VAL A 84 -23.33 9.95 -6.08
CA VAL A 84 -22.06 10.08 -6.80
C VAL A 84 -21.84 11.54 -7.15
N GLU A 85 -20.89 12.18 -6.46
CA GLU A 85 -20.20 13.37 -6.97
C GLU A 85 -19.58 13.03 -8.32
N THR A 86 -20.01 13.75 -9.36
CA THR A 86 -19.40 13.67 -10.68
C THR A 86 -18.06 14.38 -10.64
N VAL A 87 -16.98 13.65 -10.37
CA VAL A 87 -15.63 14.19 -10.57
C VAL A 87 -15.29 14.08 -12.05
N THR A 88 -15.59 15.13 -12.80
CA THR A 88 -14.98 15.40 -14.10
C THR A 88 -13.60 15.99 -13.87
N VAL A 89 -12.57 15.14 -13.97
CA VAL A 89 -11.19 15.34 -14.44
C VAL A 89 -10.46 14.06 -13.98
N PRO A 90 -9.88 13.24 -14.87
CA PRO A 90 -9.08 12.10 -14.46
C PRO A 90 -7.97 12.61 -13.54
N ASP A 91 -7.84 12.02 -12.36
CA ASP A 91 -6.70 12.23 -11.49
C ASP A 91 -5.44 11.75 -12.24
N GLU A 92 -4.77 12.69 -12.93
CA GLU A 92 -3.59 12.40 -13.76
C GLU A 92 -2.46 11.78 -12.94
N GLU A 93 -2.48 11.91 -11.61
CA GLU A 93 -1.50 11.34 -10.69
C GLU A 93 -1.71 9.84 -10.43
N LYS A 94 -2.90 9.30 -10.72
CA LYS A 94 -3.24 7.90 -10.41
C LYS A 94 -2.85 6.90 -11.50
N TYR A 95 -2.70 7.35 -12.74
CA TYR A 95 -2.62 6.48 -13.91
C TYR A 95 -1.39 6.73 -14.74
N ASP A 96 -0.83 5.66 -15.30
CA ASP A 96 0.37 5.74 -16.12
C ASP A 96 0.11 6.50 -17.42
N GLN A 97 1.04 7.37 -17.80
CA GLN A 97 1.01 8.04 -19.09
C GLN A 97 1.93 7.33 -20.10
N TYR A 98 1.49 7.22 -21.34
CA TYR A 98 2.24 6.61 -22.43
C TYR A 98 2.22 7.52 -23.65
N SER A 99 3.37 7.71 -24.30
CA SER A 99 3.47 8.39 -25.60
C SER A 99 3.56 7.38 -26.73
N ILE A 100 2.70 7.51 -27.75
CA ILE A 100 2.69 6.61 -28.91
C ILE A 100 3.94 6.81 -29.77
N THR A 101 4.70 5.73 -29.98
CA THR A 101 5.95 5.73 -30.75
C THR A 101 5.79 5.21 -32.18
N SER A 102 4.67 4.53 -32.49
CA SER A 102 4.36 4.13 -33.87
C SER A 102 4.06 5.34 -34.75
N THR A 103 4.82 5.51 -35.84
CA THR A 103 4.62 6.60 -36.81
C THR A 103 3.30 6.50 -37.59
N THR A 104 2.67 5.33 -37.60
CA THR A 104 1.34 5.12 -38.20
C THR A 104 0.21 5.24 -37.18
N GLY A 105 0.54 5.55 -35.93
CA GLY A 105 -0.39 5.49 -34.80
C GLY A 105 -0.68 4.06 -34.35
N VAL A 106 -1.58 3.94 -33.37
CA VAL A 106 -2.05 2.68 -32.80
C VAL A 106 -3.57 2.64 -32.84
N ARG A 107 -4.13 1.48 -33.20
CA ARG A 107 -5.59 1.31 -33.26
C ARG A 107 -6.17 1.23 -31.86
N LEU A 108 -7.15 2.08 -31.57
CA LEU A 108 -8.03 1.94 -30.43
C LEU A 108 -9.12 0.94 -30.76
N ARG A 109 -9.27 -0.10 -29.95
CA ARG A 109 -10.21 -1.20 -30.18
C ARG A 109 -11.24 -1.33 -29.07
N TYR A 110 -12.35 -1.98 -29.36
CA TYR A 110 -13.41 -2.22 -28.38
C TYR A 110 -12.92 -3.04 -27.18
N ASN A 111 -12.08 -4.06 -27.41
CA ASN A 111 -11.48 -4.87 -26.36
C ASN A 111 -10.01 -5.21 -26.66
N HIS A 112 -9.29 -5.75 -25.68
CA HIS A 112 -7.93 -6.24 -25.84
C HIS A 112 -7.91 -7.43 -26.82
N GLY A 113 -7.15 -7.31 -27.91
CA GLY A 113 -7.04 -8.36 -28.92
C GLY A 113 -7.13 -7.81 -30.34
N THR A 114 -6.43 -8.45 -31.26
CA THR A 114 -6.27 -7.95 -32.64
C THR A 114 -7.52 -8.13 -33.50
N GLY A 115 -8.46 -8.99 -33.08
CA GLY A 115 -9.70 -9.31 -33.78
C GLY A 115 -10.90 -8.41 -33.46
N PHE A 116 -10.81 -7.55 -32.44
CA PHE A 116 -11.92 -6.67 -32.04
C PHE A 116 -12.06 -5.43 -32.92
N ASP A 117 -13.28 -4.88 -32.97
CA ASP A 117 -13.61 -3.70 -33.76
C ASP A 117 -12.71 -2.51 -33.43
N VAL A 118 -12.28 -1.80 -34.49
CA VAL A 118 -11.46 -0.59 -34.38
C VAL A 118 -12.39 0.61 -34.20
N LEU A 119 -12.26 1.29 -33.07
CA LEU A 119 -13.04 2.47 -32.71
C LEU A 119 -12.40 3.77 -33.21
N ASP A 120 -11.06 3.83 -33.20
CA ASP A 120 -10.28 4.98 -33.66
C ASP A 120 -8.81 4.61 -33.93
N VAL A 121 -8.00 5.58 -34.36
CA VAL A 121 -6.53 5.49 -34.44
C VAL A 121 -5.92 6.61 -33.60
N VAL A 122 -5.18 6.23 -32.57
CA VAL A 122 -4.40 7.13 -31.72
C VAL A 122 -3.11 7.52 -32.48
N PRO A 123 -2.90 8.79 -32.85
CA PRO A 123 -1.77 9.22 -33.67
C PRO A 123 -0.40 9.09 -32.97
N PHE A 124 0.67 9.10 -33.76
CA PHE A 124 2.06 9.24 -33.29
C PHE A 124 2.22 10.46 -32.36
N GLU A 125 3.09 10.36 -31.35
CA GLU A 125 3.37 11.37 -30.32
C GLU A 125 2.20 11.72 -29.40
N THR A 126 1.01 11.16 -29.63
CA THR A 126 -0.12 11.34 -28.71
C THR A 126 0.22 10.75 -27.35
N VAL A 127 0.02 11.54 -26.31
CA VAL A 127 0.09 11.07 -24.92
C VAL A 127 -1.30 10.56 -24.53
N ILE A 128 -1.34 9.34 -24.02
CA ILE A 128 -2.54 8.68 -23.52
C ILE A 128 -2.37 8.32 -22.05
N THR A 129 -3.46 8.43 -21.30
CA THR A 129 -3.56 7.90 -19.94
C THR A 129 -4.03 6.45 -20.01
N VAL A 130 -3.31 5.55 -19.34
CA VAL A 130 -3.61 4.11 -19.29
C VAL A 130 -4.20 3.75 -17.93
N TYR A 131 -5.46 3.32 -17.96
CA TYR A 131 -6.21 2.99 -16.74
C TYR A 131 -6.00 1.56 -16.25
N GLU A 132 -5.65 0.66 -17.17
CA GLU A 132 -5.53 -0.77 -16.94
C GLU A 132 -4.66 -1.40 -18.03
N THR A 133 -3.89 -2.43 -17.69
CA THR A 133 -3.09 -3.20 -18.66
C THR A 133 -3.51 -4.66 -18.71
N PHE A 134 -3.52 -5.24 -19.91
CA PHE A 134 -3.80 -6.66 -20.13
C PHE A 134 -2.74 -7.28 -21.05
N ILE A 135 -2.21 -8.44 -20.69
CA ILE A 135 -1.23 -9.16 -21.52
C ILE A 135 -1.97 -10.27 -22.27
N ASP A 136 -1.95 -10.20 -23.60
CA ASP A 136 -2.55 -11.17 -24.52
C ASP A 136 -1.47 -11.66 -25.49
N ASP A 137 -1.03 -12.90 -25.30
CA ASP A 137 0.12 -13.50 -25.99
C ASP A 137 1.39 -12.62 -25.93
N GLU A 138 1.79 -12.00 -27.05
CA GLU A 138 2.97 -11.13 -27.17
C GLU A 138 2.65 -9.63 -27.01
N TYR A 139 1.35 -9.28 -26.91
CA TYR A 139 0.90 -7.91 -26.88
C TYR A 139 0.51 -7.47 -25.47
N ILE A 140 1.02 -6.31 -25.08
CA ILE A 140 0.59 -5.56 -23.91
C ILE A 140 -0.48 -4.57 -24.38
N TRP A 141 -1.69 -4.70 -23.85
CA TRP A 141 -2.81 -3.82 -24.14
C TRP A 141 -3.01 -2.83 -22.99
N GLY A 142 -3.26 -1.57 -23.33
CA GLY A 142 -3.59 -0.51 -22.40
C GLY A 142 -5.00 -0.01 -22.64
N ARG A 143 -5.83 -0.03 -21.61
CA ARG A 143 -7.15 0.59 -21.64
C ARG A 143 -7.00 2.11 -21.54
N THR A 144 -7.58 2.82 -22.49
CA THR A 144 -7.52 4.28 -22.57
C THR A 144 -8.80 4.86 -23.14
N GLU A 145 -8.92 6.17 -23.16
CA GLU A 145 -9.98 6.90 -23.83
C GLU A 145 -9.35 7.91 -24.79
N PHE A 146 -9.80 7.89 -26.04
CA PHE A 146 -9.32 8.82 -27.07
C PHE A 146 -10.50 9.39 -27.84
N ASN A 147 -10.57 10.72 -27.97
CA ASN A 147 -11.68 11.43 -28.61
C ASN A 147 -13.08 11.05 -28.06
N GLY A 148 -13.19 10.85 -26.74
CA GLY A 148 -14.45 10.46 -26.10
C GLY A 148 -14.85 8.99 -26.32
N LYS A 149 -13.96 8.17 -26.90
CA LYS A 149 -14.19 6.75 -27.13
C LYS A 149 -13.32 5.93 -26.17
N PRO A 150 -13.92 5.18 -25.23
CA PRO A 150 -13.17 4.25 -24.41
C PRO A 150 -12.80 3.00 -25.22
N GLY A 151 -11.57 2.51 -25.05
CA GLY A 151 -11.12 1.30 -25.73
C GLY A 151 -9.75 0.82 -25.26
N TRP A 152 -9.17 -0.10 -26.02
CA TRP A 152 -7.88 -0.72 -25.76
C TRP A 152 -6.94 -0.48 -26.93
N CYS A 153 -5.70 -0.10 -26.63
CA CYS A 153 -4.64 0.09 -27.63
C CYS A 153 -3.40 -0.73 -27.25
N VAL A 154 -2.57 -1.06 -28.23
CA VAL A 154 -1.35 -1.85 -28.00
C VAL A 154 -0.22 -0.95 -27.50
N LEU A 155 0.33 -1.25 -26.32
CA LEU A 155 1.40 -0.50 -25.66
C LEU A 155 2.81 -0.92 -26.10
N ASN A 156 2.97 -2.04 -26.83
CA ASN A 156 4.27 -2.40 -27.43
C ASN A 156 4.81 -1.30 -28.36
N TYR A 157 3.93 -0.44 -28.87
CA TYR A 157 4.24 0.71 -29.71
C TYR A 157 4.04 2.04 -28.99
N ALA A 158 4.20 2.04 -27.67
CA ALA A 158 4.13 3.21 -26.83
C ALA A 158 5.29 3.20 -25.83
N LYS A 159 5.78 4.38 -25.46
CA LYS A 159 6.78 4.57 -24.40
C LYS A 159 6.05 5.03 -23.15
N LYS A 160 6.18 4.28 -22.05
CA LYS A 160 5.74 4.75 -20.72
C LYS A 160 6.54 6.02 -20.38
N LEU A 161 5.84 7.11 -20.12
CA LEU A 161 6.45 8.36 -19.67
C LEU A 161 6.80 8.23 -18.18
N GLY A 162 7.88 8.88 -17.76
CA GLY A 162 8.36 8.85 -16.37
C GLY A 162 9.09 7.56 -15.93
N ALA A 163 9.01 6.46 -16.68
CA ALA A 163 9.61 5.17 -16.28
C ALA A 163 11.16 5.16 -16.25
N ASP A 164 11.81 6.00 -17.04
CA ASP A 164 13.28 6.09 -17.13
C ASP A 164 13.87 7.30 -16.39
N GLU A 165 13.03 8.19 -15.86
CA GLU A 165 13.54 9.36 -15.15
C GLU A 165 13.96 8.96 -13.73
N PRO A 166 15.15 9.34 -13.26
CA PRO A 166 15.50 9.10 -11.87
C PRO A 166 14.52 9.86 -10.97
N PRO A 167 14.13 9.28 -9.82
CA PRO A 167 13.39 10.04 -8.82
C PRO A 167 14.20 11.26 -8.38
N VAL A 168 13.48 12.33 -8.02
CA VAL A 168 14.08 13.58 -7.53
C VAL A 168 14.00 13.71 -6.01
N ASP A 169 13.07 12.99 -5.36
CA ASP A 169 12.87 13.00 -3.91
C ASP A 169 12.28 11.67 -3.44
N ILE A 170 12.36 11.38 -2.13
CA ILE A 170 11.67 10.26 -1.50
C ILE A 170 10.95 10.70 -0.23
N VAL A 171 9.77 10.15 0.03
CA VAL A 171 8.94 10.50 1.18
C VAL A 171 8.36 9.28 1.87
N LEU A 172 8.12 9.43 3.17
CA LEU A 172 7.37 8.47 3.98
C LEU A 172 5.87 8.73 3.80
N ARG A 173 5.14 7.72 3.31
CA ARG A 173 3.68 7.74 3.16
C ARG A 173 2.97 7.06 4.32
N ALA A 174 3.63 6.11 4.97
CA ALA A 174 3.17 5.52 6.22
C ALA A 174 4.35 5.27 7.15
N MET A 175 4.15 5.56 8.44
CA MET A 175 5.09 5.23 9.51
C MET A 175 5.15 3.71 9.74
N PRO A 176 6.28 3.17 10.22
CA PRO A 176 6.33 1.77 10.66
C PRO A 176 5.34 1.52 11.82
N GLN A 177 4.93 0.26 11.98
CA GLN A 177 4.02 -0.14 13.06
C GLN A 177 4.64 0.02 14.45
N LYS A 178 5.96 -0.15 14.56
CA LYS A 178 6.71 0.03 15.80
C LYS A 178 7.50 1.34 15.73
N THR A 179 7.22 2.25 16.66
CA THR A 179 7.90 3.55 16.77
C THR A 179 8.59 3.76 18.11
N GLU A 180 8.42 2.80 19.03
CA GLU A 180 9.07 2.76 20.33
C GLU A 180 9.94 1.50 20.44
N TYR A 181 11.19 1.69 20.84
CA TYR A 181 12.21 0.66 20.94
C TYR A 181 12.86 0.68 22.31
N LEU A 182 13.49 -0.42 22.71
CA LEU A 182 14.47 -0.45 23.79
C LEU A 182 15.88 -0.33 23.22
N ALA A 183 16.81 0.20 24.02
CA ALA A 183 18.20 0.31 23.62
C ALA A 183 18.75 -1.02 23.08
N GLY A 184 19.49 -0.99 21.97
CA GLY A 184 20.04 -2.17 21.31
C GLY A 184 19.04 -3.09 20.59
N GLU A 185 17.75 -2.74 20.48
CA GLU A 185 16.83 -3.43 19.57
C GLU A 185 17.15 -3.09 18.10
N PHE A 186 16.77 -3.99 17.17
CA PHE A 186 16.86 -3.71 15.73
C PHE A 186 15.64 -2.92 15.25
N PHE A 187 15.86 -2.02 14.30
CA PHE A 187 14.77 -1.31 13.64
C PHE A 187 13.89 -2.28 12.84
N GLU A 188 12.58 -2.08 12.91
CA GLU A 188 11.58 -2.89 12.21
C GLU A 188 10.80 -1.99 11.25
N ASN A 189 10.95 -2.20 9.94
CA ASN A 189 10.29 -1.40 8.91
C ASN A 189 8.87 -1.88 8.56
N ALA A 190 8.33 -2.86 9.28
CA ALA A 190 7.02 -3.44 8.99
C ALA A 190 5.91 -2.37 9.00
N GLY A 191 5.11 -2.34 7.93
CA GLY A 191 4.03 -1.37 7.72
C GLY A 191 4.48 0.02 7.26
N MET A 192 5.78 0.27 7.12
CA MET A 192 6.30 1.51 6.54
C MET A 192 6.09 1.52 5.03
N VAL A 193 5.59 2.63 4.50
CA VAL A 193 5.40 2.83 3.06
C VAL A 193 6.25 4.00 2.62
N VAL A 194 7.13 3.77 1.64
CA VAL A 194 8.03 4.76 1.06
C VAL A 194 7.59 5.03 -0.38
N ALA A 195 7.53 6.29 -0.77
CA ALA A 195 7.24 6.70 -2.13
C ALA A 195 8.38 7.52 -2.72
N ALA A 196 8.74 7.23 -3.96
CA ALA A 196 9.66 8.02 -4.75
C ALA A 196 8.89 9.06 -5.57
N LYS A 197 9.33 10.31 -5.52
CA LYS A 197 8.77 11.44 -6.27
C LYS A 197 9.61 11.72 -7.50
N PHE A 198 8.95 12.07 -8.59
CA PHE A 198 9.58 12.39 -9.87
C PHE A 198 9.33 13.86 -10.23
N SER A 199 10.11 14.39 -11.18
CA SER A 199 10.04 15.82 -11.54
C SER A 199 8.71 16.21 -12.19
N ASP A 200 8.02 15.23 -12.80
CA ASP A 200 6.70 15.32 -13.41
C ASP A 200 5.55 15.34 -12.38
N GLY A 201 5.84 15.20 -11.08
CA GLY A 201 4.86 15.18 -9.99
C GLY A 201 4.33 13.78 -9.65
N ARG A 202 4.66 12.75 -10.43
CA ARG A 202 4.27 11.37 -10.14
C ARG A 202 4.92 10.87 -8.87
N GLU A 203 4.25 9.92 -8.22
CA GLU A 203 4.79 9.13 -7.12
C GLU A 203 4.65 7.64 -7.36
N GLU A 204 5.69 6.88 -7.00
CA GLU A 204 5.65 5.42 -7.03
C GLU A 204 6.02 4.86 -5.66
N ILE A 205 5.25 3.86 -5.19
CA ILE A 205 5.60 3.11 -3.99
C ILE A 205 6.81 2.24 -4.30
N VAL A 206 7.81 2.29 -3.43
CA VAL A 206 9.07 1.54 -3.58
C VAL A 206 9.25 0.58 -2.41
N GLU A 207 9.74 -0.62 -2.70
CA GLU A 207 9.96 -1.69 -1.70
C GLU A 207 11.45 -2.01 -1.51
N ASP A 208 12.30 -1.66 -2.49
CA ASP A 208 13.73 -1.92 -2.53
C ASP A 208 14.58 -0.80 -1.88
N TYR A 209 14.05 -0.18 -0.83
CA TYR A 209 14.75 0.84 -0.06
C TYR A 209 15.61 0.23 1.06
N GLY A 210 16.70 0.91 1.41
CA GLY A 210 17.53 0.58 2.57
C GLY A 210 17.17 1.45 3.77
N CYS A 211 17.37 0.92 4.98
CA CYS A 211 17.33 1.71 6.21
C CYS A 211 18.69 1.63 6.89
N GLU A 212 19.24 2.77 7.25
CA GLU A 212 20.45 2.90 8.04
C GLU A 212 20.20 3.93 9.14
N GLY A 213 21.11 4.08 10.10
CA GLY A 213 20.97 5.11 11.13
C GLY A 213 20.90 4.54 12.54
N ASN A 214 20.76 5.48 13.48
CA ASN A 214 21.66 5.59 14.63
C ASN A 214 21.52 4.45 15.64
N THR A 215 22.60 4.25 16.40
CA THR A 215 22.99 3.17 17.34
C THR A 215 21.98 2.73 18.42
N MET A 216 20.69 3.06 18.28
CA MET A 216 19.60 2.74 19.19
C MET A 216 19.98 3.07 20.64
N VAL A 217 20.58 4.25 20.79
CA VAL A 217 20.87 4.87 22.08
C VAL A 217 19.56 5.46 22.61
N PRO A 218 19.30 5.40 23.93
CA PRO A 218 18.11 6.00 24.52
C PRO A 218 17.91 7.47 24.14
N GLY A 219 16.70 7.82 23.73
CA GLY A 219 16.33 9.16 23.28
C GLY A 219 15.61 9.15 21.94
N GLU A 220 15.68 10.27 21.23
CA GLU A 220 15.25 10.35 19.83
C GLU A 220 16.36 9.79 18.94
N SER A 221 16.06 8.72 18.21
CA SER A 221 16.97 8.13 17.23
C SER A 221 16.48 8.46 15.83
N VAL A 222 17.41 8.77 14.92
CA VAL A 222 17.12 9.06 13.52
C VAL A 222 17.53 7.89 12.66
N ILE A 223 16.56 7.34 11.95
CA ILE A 223 16.72 6.30 10.92
C ILE A 223 16.68 7.01 9.56
N THR A 224 17.74 6.87 8.78
CA THR A 224 17.81 7.39 7.42
C THR A 224 17.41 6.30 6.43
N VAL A 225 16.30 6.53 5.72
CA VAL A 225 15.82 5.68 4.63
C VAL A 225 16.52 6.11 3.35
N LYS A 226 17.02 5.16 2.56
CA LYS A 226 17.77 5.40 1.32
C LYS A 226 17.16 4.67 0.14
N TYR A 227 17.07 5.36 -0.99
CA TYR A 227 16.61 4.77 -2.25
C TYR A 227 17.25 5.48 -3.44
N LYS A 228 17.93 4.74 -4.32
CA LYS A 228 18.59 5.26 -5.54
C LYS A 228 19.45 6.53 -5.34
N GLY A 229 20.12 6.65 -4.19
CA GLY A 229 20.97 7.80 -3.85
C GLY A 229 20.25 8.98 -3.18
N LEU A 230 18.93 8.91 -3.03
CA LEU A 230 18.11 9.83 -2.24
C LEU A 230 17.96 9.33 -0.81
N SER A 231 17.64 10.24 0.11
CA SER A 231 17.47 9.93 1.53
C SER A 231 16.36 10.74 2.19
N CYS A 232 15.62 10.13 3.11
CA CYS A 232 14.73 10.84 4.03
C CYS A 232 14.91 10.30 5.46
N ASP A 233 14.64 11.16 6.44
CA ASP A 233 14.85 10.83 7.85
C ASP A 233 13.53 10.51 8.55
N LEU A 234 13.58 9.49 9.39
CA LEU A 234 12.53 9.02 10.27
C LEU A 234 13.03 9.10 11.71
N THR A 235 12.30 9.82 12.58
CA THR A 235 12.60 9.83 14.01
C THR A 235 11.79 8.76 14.73
N VAL A 236 12.47 7.93 15.52
CA VAL A 236 11.87 6.93 16.42
C VAL A 236 12.29 7.21 17.85
N ARG A 237 11.52 6.68 18.80
CA ARG A 237 11.81 6.83 20.23
C ARG A 237 12.47 5.55 20.76
N VAL A 238 13.61 5.70 21.42
CA VAL A 238 14.33 4.61 22.07
C VAL A 238 14.32 4.84 23.58
N ASN A 239 13.86 3.85 24.33
CA ASN A 239 13.83 3.85 25.78
C ASN A 239 15.08 3.14 26.32
N ALA A 240 15.60 3.64 27.44
CA ALA A 240 16.67 2.97 28.18
C ALA A 240 16.17 1.62 28.73
N ARG A 241 17.08 0.63 28.79
CA ARG A 241 16.79 -0.62 29.49
C ARG A 241 16.84 -0.39 31.00
N ALA A 242 16.11 -1.20 31.76
CA ALA A 242 16.34 -1.29 33.20
C ALA A 242 17.82 -1.68 33.44
N GLY A 243 18.51 -0.93 34.29
CA GLY A 243 19.96 -1.05 34.50
C GLY A 243 20.85 -0.16 33.63
N ASP A 244 20.39 0.41 32.51
CA ASP A 244 21.17 1.43 31.77
C ASP A 244 20.90 2.80 32.40
N ILE A 245 21.75 3.16 33.36
CA ILE A 245 21.57 4.34 34.21
C ILE A 245 22.14 5.58 33.53
N ASN A 246 23.31 5.44 32.90
CA ASN A 246 23.97 6.55 32.22
C ASN A 246 23.39 6.83 30.82
N ARG A 247 22.45 5.99 30.34
CA ARG A 247 21.76 6.08 29.04
C ARG A 247 22.72 6.01 27.86
N ASN A 248 23.83 5.29 28.02
CA ASN A 248 24.79 5.08 26.94
C ASN A 248 24.34 3.97 25.96
N GLY A 249 23.22 3.29 26.24
CA GLY A 249 22.65 2.23 25.43
C GLY A 249 23.20 0.83 25.75
N SER A 250 24.08 0.72 26.75
CA SER A 250 24.65 -0.52 27.26
C SER A 250 24.35 -0.66 28.75
N ILE A 251 24.42 -1.89 29.26
CA ILE A 251 24.37 -2.16 30.70
C ILE A 251 25.76 -2.61 31.10
N ASP A 252 26.53 -1.75 31.76
CA ASP A 252 27.96 -1.95 31.98
C ASP A 252 28.42 -1.61 33.42
N PRO A 253 29.70 -1.85 33.80
CA PRO A 253 30.17 -1.57 35.14
C PRO A 253 30.08 -0.09 35.57
N GLU A 254 29.99 0.86 34.64
CA GLU A 254 29.78 2.28 34.94
C GLU A 254 28.37 2.52 35.49
N ASP A 255 27.36 1.82 34.97
CA ASP A 255 26.01 1.88 35.51
C ASP A 255 25.95 1.35 36.94
N ASN A 256 26.65 0.24 37.22
CA ASN A 256 26.77 -0.32 38.58
C ASN A 256 27.50 0.64 39.53
N TYR A 257 28.42 1.46 39.00
CA TYR A 257 29.05 2.52 39.79
C TYR A 257 28.03 3.56 40.23
N TYR A 258 27.12 4.00 39.35
CA TYR A 258 26.06 4.96 39.71
C TYR A 258 25.09 4.41 40.77
N VAL A 259 24.68 3.14 40.68
CA VAL A 259 23.88 2.47 41.73
C VAL A 259 24.60 2.55 43.08
N LYS A 260 25.89 2.23 43.12
CA LYS A 260 26.70 2.27 44.35
C LYS A 260 26.86 3.68 44.91
N GLN A 261 27.06 4.69 44.06
CA GLN A 261 27.16 6.07 44.52
C GLN A 261 25.85 6.55 45.17
N HIS A 262 24.71 6.14 44.63
CA HIS A 262 23.41 6.43 45.25
C HIS A 262 23.24 5.76 46.60
N ILE A 263 23.55 4.46 46.71
CA ILE A 263 23.49 3.71 47.97
C ILE A 263 24.40 4.33 49.04
N LEU A 264 25.57 4.82 48.65
CA LEU A 264 26.53 5.47 49.54
C LEU A 264 26.15 6.92 49.92
N GLY A 265 25.11 7.49 49.29
CA GLY A 265 24.67 8.87 49.53
C GLY A 265 25.67 9.92 49.04
N THR A 266 26.56 9.55 48.12
CA THR A 266 27.65 10.41 47.61
C THR A 266 27.32 11.08 46.28
N ALA A 267 26.18 10.77 45.66
CA ALA A 267 25.73 11.35 44.39
C ALA A 267 24.54 12.30 44.54
N GLU A 268 24.57 13.43 43.81
CA GLU A 268 23.42 14.30 43.52
C GLU A 268 22.66 13.90 42.24
N ASN A 269 23.08 12.83 41.55
CA ASN A 269 22.50 12.43 40.29
C ASN A 269 21.14 11.74 40.51
N ASP A 270 20.09 12.26 39.86
CA ASP A 270 18.77 11.65 39.79
C ASP A 270 18.89 10.34 38.99
N ILE A 271 19.06 9.22 39.68
CA ILE A 271 18.96 7.91 39.06
C ILE A 271 17.48 7.67 38.73
N SER A 272 17.19 7.56 37.43
CA SER A 272 15.83 7.25 36.97
C SER A 272 15.34 5.91 37.51
N THR A 273 14.06 5.60 37.30
CA THR A 273 13.44 4.28 37.62
C THR A 273 14.22 3.08 37.04
N SER A 274 15.17 3.30 36.14
CA SER A 274 16.14 2.32 35.65
C SER A 274 17.05 1.72 36.74
N GLY A 275 17.20 2.37 37.89
CA GLY A 275 18.07 1.93 38.98
C GLY A 275 17.50 0.84 39.88
N ASP A 276 16.17 0.63 39.84
CA ASP A 276 15.47 -0.50 40.46
C ASP A 276 15.46 -1.67 39.47
N ILE A 277 16.52 -2.47 39.51
CA ILE A 277 16.83 -3.49 38.52
C ILE A 277 16.05 -4.78 38.85
N ASN A 278 15.77 -5.04 40.13
CA ASN A 278 14.99 -6.18 40.57
C ASN A 278 13.46 -5.92 40.60
N SER A 279 13.03 -4.68 40.34
CA SER A 279 11.63 -4.21 40.33
C SER A 279 10.91 -4.37 41.68
N ASP A 280 11.63 -4.22 42.80
CA ASP A 280 11.05 -4.30 44.14
C ASP A 280 10.52 -2.96 44.68
N GLY A 281 10.72 -1.88 43.91
CA GLY A 281 10.27 -0.52 44.22
C GLY A 281 11.25 0.29 45.06
N VAL A 282 12.43 -0.26 45.38
CA VAL A 282 13.49 0.39 46.16
C VAL A 282 14.82 0.25 45.42
N ILE A 283 15.66 1.27 45.46
CA ILE A 283 17.01 1.21 44.89
C ILE A 283 18.01 0.91 46.01
N ASP A 284 18.52 -0.31 46.08
CA ASP A 284 19.44 -0.75 47.13
C ASP A 284 20.56 -1.71 46.65
N VAL A 285 21.28 -2.31 47.61
CA VAL A 285 22.41 -3.21 47.32
C VAL A 285 22.01 -4.44 46.50
N PHE A 286 20.75 -4.86 46.56
CA PHE A 286 20.25 -6.00 45.80
C PHE A 286 20.17 -5.69 44.29
N ASP A 287 19.92 -4.43 43.90
CA ASP A 287 19.99 -4.01 42.50
C ASP A 287 21.41 -4.11 41.95
N SER A 288 22.39 -3.63 42.72
CA SER A 288 23.82 -3.74 42.37
C SER A 288 24.27 -5.20 42.23
N ILE A 289 23.73 -6.10 43.06
CA ILE A 289 24.00 -7.54 42.98
C ILE A 289 23.35 -8.13 41.73
N HIS A 290 22.07 -7.83 41.49
CA HIS A 290 21.32 -8.37 40.35
C HIS A 290 21.95 -7.94 39.02
N MET A 291 22.34 -6.68 38.92
CA MET A 291 23.09 -6.13 37.80
C MET A 291 24.39 -6.88 37.52
N LYS A 292 25.19 -7.11 38.56
CA LYS A 292 26.47 -7.81 38.43
C LYS A 292 26.27 -9.28 38.05
N GLN A 293 25.23 -9.93 38.57
CA GLN A 293 24.86 -11.30 38.19
C GLN A 293 24.47 -11.38 36.71
N ASN A 294 23.67 -10.43 36.23
CA ASN A 294 23.28 -10.37 34.82
C ASN A 294 24.50 -10.18 33.92
N MET A 295 25.43 -9.29 34.27
CA MET A 295 26.69 -9.10 33.52
C MET A 295 27.56 -10.38 33.47
N LEU A 296 27.74 -11.03 34.62
CA LEU A 296 28.55 -12.27 34.72
C LEU A 296 27.93 -13.42 33.91
N SER A 297 26.61 -13.55 33.92
CA SER A 297 25.91 -14.60 33.16
C SER A 297 26.01 -14.42 31.64
N ILE A 298 26.22 -13.19 31.16
CA ILE A 298 26.46 -12.89 29.74
C ILE A 298 27.89 -13.25 29.35
N GLU A 299 28.88 -13.00 30.21
CA GLU A 299 30.27 -13.41 30.00
C GLU A 299 30.42 -14.93 29.92
N GLU A 300 29.80 -15.69 30.84
CA GLU A 300 29.84 -17.16 30.83
C GLU A 300 29.21 -17.78 29.58
N ASN A 301 28.13 -17.18 29.04
CA ASN A 301 27.50 -17.67 27.81
C ASN A 301 28.32 -17.35 26.55
N ASN A 302 29.00 -16.21 26.51
CA ASN A 302 29.85 -15.85 25.37
C ASN A 302 31.10 -16.73 25.27
N ASP A 303 31.68 -17.13 26.41
CA ASP A 303 32.80 -18.08 26.43
C ASP A 303 32.38 -19.47 25.91
N GLN A 304 31.18 -19.95 26.28
CA GLN A 304 30.66 -21.23 25.76
C GLN A 304 30.37 -21.21 24.25
N ILE A 305 29.92 -20.07 23.72
CA ILE A 305 29.71 -19.90 22.28
C ILE A 305 31.05 -19.87 21.54
N TYR A 306 32.07 -19.22 22.10
CA TYR A 306 33.42 -19.19 21.52
C TYR A 306 34.03 -20.58 21.42
N ASP A 307 33.94 -21.38 22.49
CA ASP A 307 34.43 -22.75 22.49
C ASP A 307 33.74 -23.63 21.42
N LEU A 308 32.43 -23.45 21.20
CA LEU A 308 31.66 -24.16 20.17
C LEU A 308 31.99 -23.78 18.71
N ILE A 309 32.54 -22.59 18.48
CA ILE A 309 32.90 -22.09 17.14
C ILE A 309 34.37 -22.41 16.80
N THR A 310 35.20 -22.69 17.81
CA THR A 310 36.62 -22.99 17.64
C THR A 310 37.01 -24.48 17.67
N GLU A 311 36.05 -25.39 17.91
CA GLU A 311 36.19 -26.84 17.68
C GLU A 311 35.71 -27.26 16.28
#